data_AF-A0A0G1JWM4-F1
#
_entry.id   AF-A0A0G1JWM4-F1
#
_cell.length_a   1.000
_cell.length_b   1.000
_cell.length_c   1.000
_cell.angle_alpha   90.00
_cell.angle_beta   90.00
_cell.angle_gamma   90.00
#
_symmetry.space_group_name_H-M   'P 1'
#
loop_
_entity.id
_entity.type
_entity.pdbx_description
1 polymer ?
#
loop_
_entity_poly.entity_id
_entity_poly.type
_entity_poly.pdbx_seq_one_letter_code
_entity_poly.pdbx_strand_id
1 'polypeptide(L)'
;MTSLVITGSHLTPAEALIEQLPKSWRVHKLGSVGGPKFKRYDWWGSLWGLVKLPGLICQAKSTLQLIKAKVVISFGGYSSVPVCLAAKILKIPLLIHEQTFAAGLASKITGRVADIIAISWKSSRGYFPRQKTVLTGNPVRREILRVKRIPRPVIYIGD
;
A
#
# COMPACT_ATOMS: atom_id res chain seq x y z
N MET A 1 -17.86 13.33 6.66
CA MET A 1 -17.20 12.84 5.42
C MET A 1 -15.91 12.14 5.80
N THR A 2 -15.72 10.88 5.42
CA THR A 2 -14.54 10.08 5.83
C THR A 2 -13.38 10.36 4.89
N SER A 3 -12.26 10.87 5.42
CA SER A 3 -11.01 11.05 4.67
C SER A 3 -10.21 9.76 4.68
N LEU A 4 -10.11 9.09 3.54
CA LEU A 4 -9.26 7.93 3.32
C LEU A 4 -7.95 8.36 2.66
N VAL A 5 -6.83 7.90 3.19
CA VAL A 5 -5.53 8.04 2.53
C VAL A 5 -5.13 6.72 1.90
N ILE A 6 -4.72 6.76 0.64
CA ILE A 6 -4.14 5.62 -0.07
C ILE A 6 -2.68 5.92 -0.41
N THR A 7 -1.79 4.98 -0.15
CA THR A 7 -0.36 5.12 -0.45
C THR A 7 0.24 3.83 -1.01
N GLY A 8 1.40 3.95 -1.65
CA GLY A 8 2.18 2.83 -2.16
C GLY A 8 2.52 2.92 -3.64
N SER A 9 3.39 2.02 -4.10
CA SER A 9 3.91 2.01 -5.48
C SER A 9 2.99 1.31 -6.50
N HIS A 10 2.00 0.54 -6.04
CA HIS A 10 1.11 -0.23 -6.90
C HIS A 10 -0.24 0.48 -7.03
N LEU A 11 -0.37 1.30 -8.07
CA LEU A 11 -1.56 2.15 -8.24
C LEU A 11 -2.74 1.40 -8.87
N THR A 12 -2.52 0.38 -9.71
CA THR A 12 -3.62 -0.29 -10.43
C THR A 12 -4.65 -0.96 -9.51
N PRO A 13 -4.25 -1.78 -8.51
CA PRO A 13 -5.18 -2.34 -7.53
C PRO A 13 -5.82 -1.25 -6.64
N ALA A 14 -5.08 -0.16 -6.40
CA ALA A 14 -5.60 0.97 -5.66
C ALA A 14 -6.73 1.67 -6.40
N GLU A 15 -6.59 1.93 -7.71
CA GLU A 15 -7.68 2.48 -8.53
C GLU A 15 -8.91 1.56 -8.55
N ALA A 16 -8.70 0.25 -8.72
CA ALA A 16 -9.78 -0.72 -8.70
C ALA A 16 -10.54 -0.72 -7.36
N LEU A 17 -9.83 -0.55 -6.25
CA LEU A 17 -10.45 -0.39 -4.94
C LEU A 17 -11.24 0.93 -4.85
N ILE A 18 -10.66 2.04 -5.31
CA ILE A 18 -11.29 3.38 -5.25
C ILE A 18 -12.63 3.38 -5.99
N GLU A 19 -12.72 2.74 -7.16
CA GLU A 19 -13.97 2.60 -7.93
C GLU A 19 -15.08 1.88 -7.15
N GLN A 20 -14.71 1.06 -6.16
CA GLN A 20 -15.65 0.27 -5.35
C GLN A 20 -16.01 0.94 -4.02
N LEU A 21 -15.34 2.04 -3.65
CA LEU A 21 -15.61 2.74 -2.40
C LEU A 21 -16.90 3.59 -2.47
N PRO A 22 -17.55 3.86 -1.31
CA PRO A 22 -18.68 4.77 -1.27
C PRO A 22 -18.29 6.16 -1.76
N LYS A 23 -19.15 6.77 -2.60
CA LYS A 23 -18.92 8.14 -3.13
C LYS A 23 -18.82 9.22 -2.04
N SER A 24 -19.29 8.93 -0.83
CA SER A 24 -19.20 9.83 0.34
C SER A 24 -17.80 9.89 0.96
N TRP A 25 -16.89 9.01 0.56
CA TRP A 25 -15.51 9.00 1.05
C TRP A 25 -14.66 9.95 0.21
N ARG A 26 -13.85 10.78 0.89
CA ARG A 26 -12.85 11.60 0.23
C ARG A 26 -11.54 10.82 0.19
N VAL A 27 -11.08 10.47 -1.01
CA VAL A 27 -9.85 9.71 -1.20
C VAL A 27 -8.69 10.67 -1.49
N HIS A 28 -7.62 10.54 -0.71
CA HIS A 28 -6.37 11.27 -0.89
C HIS A 28 -5.27 10.28 -1.25
N LYS A 29 -4.71 10.41 -2.46
CA LYS A 29 -3.56 9.61 -2.88
C LYS A 29 -2.28 10.29 -2.40
N LEU A 30 -1.53 9.60 -1.55
CA LEU A 30 -0.25 10.06 -1.03
C LEU A 30 0.87 9.32 -1.75
N GLY A 31 1.49 10.04 -2.70
CA GLY A 31 2.70 9.61 -3.40
C GLY A 31 3.93 9.58 -2.48
N SER A 32 5.08 9.28 -3.07
CA SER A 32 6.33 9.12 -2.31
C SER A 32 6.69 10.38 -1.53
N VAL A 33 6.51 10.30 -0.20
CA VAL A 33 7.11 11.23 0.74
C VAL A 33 8.60 10.91 0.79
N GLY A 34 9.36 11.26 -0.25
CA GLY A 34 10.82 11.11 -0.32
C GLY A 34 11.39 9.79 0.20
N GLY A 35 10.69 8.67 0.02
CA GLY A 35 10.95 7.43 0.77
C GLY A 35 12.35 6.87 0.53
N PRO A 36 12.98 6.25 1.54
CA PRO A 36 14.30 5.65 1.38
C PRO A 36 14.27 4.54 0.33
N LYS A 37 15.11 4.67 -0.70
CA LYS A 37 15.28 3.65 -1.75
C LYS A 37 16.36 2.66 -1.29
N PHE A 38 15.97 1.59 -0.61
CA PHE A 38 16.90 0.53 -0.24
C PHE A 38 17.29 -0.28 -1.48
N LYS A 39 18.55 -0.17 -1.92
CA LYS A 39 19.13 -1.00 -2.98
C LYS A 39 20.00 -2.09 -2.35
N ARG A 40 19.88 -3.32 -2.86
CA ARG A 40 20.49 -4.54 -2.29
C ARG A 40 22.02 -4.54 -2.19
N TYR A 41 22.70 -3.60 -2.86
CA TYR A 41 24.17 -3.44 -2.86
C TYR A 41 24.64 -2.02 -2.48
N ASP A 42 23.73 -1.13 -2.04
CA ASP A 42 24.08 0.23 -1.63
C ASP A 42 23.83 0.38 -0.13
N TRP A 43 24.82 -0.05 0.65
CA TRP A 43 24.74 -0.02 2.10
C TRP A 43 24.76 1.42 2.64
N TRP A 44 25.51 2.32 1.99
CA TRP A 44 25.55 3.75 2.33
C TRP A 44 24.22 4.44 2.06
N GLY A 45 23.64 4.25 0.88
CA GLY A 45 22.31 4.78 0.55
C GLY A 45 21.21 4.22 1.44
N SER A 46 21.34 2.96 1.85
CA SER A 46 20.45 2.33 2.84
C SER A 46 20.58 2.96 4.23
N LEU A 47 21.81 3.25 4.67
CA LEU A 47 22.08 3.91 5.95
C LEU A 47 21.54 5.36 5.96
N TRP A 48 21.83 6.13 4.92
CA TRP A 48 21.25 7.47 4.75
C TRP A 48 19.72 7.45 4.67
N GLY A 49 19.15 6.40 4.08
CA GLY A 49 17.72 6.17 4.07
C GLY A 49 17.13 6.01 5.47
N LEU A 50 17.82 5.33 6.39
CA LEU A 50 17.41 5.19 7.79
C LEU A 50 17.54 6.52 8.55
N VAL A 51 18.60 7.29 8.31
CA VAL A 51 18.79 8.61 8.95
C VAL A 51 17.69 9.59 8.56
N LYS A 52 17.22 9.56 7.31
CA LYS A 52 16.12 10.42 6.84
C LYS A 52 14.74 9.96 7.30
N LEU A 53 14.60 8.70 7.72
CA LEU A 53 13.30 8.10 8.04
C LEU A 53 12.50 8.86 9.10
N PRO A 54 13.07 9.33 10.24
CA PRO A 54 12.33 10.13 11.22
C PRO A 54 11.74 11.42 10.63
N GLY A 55 12.52 12.14 9.80
CA GLY A 55 12.04 13.35 9.13
C GLY A 55 10.87 13.07 8.18
N LEU A 56 10.94 11.96 7.43
CA LEU A 56 9.86 11.54 6.54
C LEU A 56 8.61 11.09 7.31
N ILE A 57 8.78 10.45 8.48
CA ILE A 57 7.66 10.10 9.37
C ILE A 57 7.00 11.37 9.91
N CYS A 58 7.78 12.35 10.35
CA CYS A 58 7.26 13.64 10.82
C CYS A 58 6.50 14.38 9.71
N GLN A 59 7.04 14.40 8.49
CA GLN A 59 6.36 14.99 7.34
C GLN A 59 5.04 14.25 7.05
N ALA A 60 5.07 12.92 6.97
CA ALA A 60 3.87 12.11 6.75
C ALA A 60 2.83 12.32 7.86
N LYS A 61 3.25 12.41 9.12
CA LYS A 61 2.38 12.71 10.26
C LYS A 61 1.65 14.03 10.07
N SER A 62 2.39 15.11 9.77
CA SER A 62 1.80 16.43 9.50
C SER A 62 0.81 16.37 8.35
N THR A 63 1.14 15.69 7.26
CA THR A 63 0.22 15.54 6.12
C THR A 63 -1.05 14.76 6.48
N LEU A 64 -0.94 13.65 7.22
CA LEU A 64 -2.10 12.88 7.68
C LEU A 64 -3.02 13.70 8.59
N GLN A 65 -2.45 14.54 9.47
CA GLN A 65 -3.21 15.44 10.33
C GLN A 65 -3.91 16.55 9.54
N LEU A 66 -3.21 17.16 8.56
CA LEU A 66 -3.79 18.18 7.67
C LEU A 66 -4.97 17.63 6.84
N ILE A 67 -4.83 16.40 6.31
CA ILE A 67 -5.90 15.69 5.58
C ILE A 67 -7.05 15.27 6.52
N LYS A 68 -6.81 15.27 7.84
CA LYS A 68 -7.69 14.69 8.87
C LYS A 68 -8.01 13.23 8.55
N ALA A 69 -6.97 12.48 8.16
CA ALA A 69 -7.09 11.09 7.74
C ALA A 69 -7.78 10.24 8.82
N LYS A 70 -8.79 9.48 8.40
CA LYS A 70 -9.57 8.58 9.26
C LYS A 70 -9.21 7.12 9.06
N VAL A 71 -8.69 6.78 7.89
CA VAL A 71 -8.19 5.44 7.54
C VAL A 71 -7.01 5.62 6.59
N VAL A 72 -6.01 4.73 6.70
CA VAL A 72 -4.91 4.61 5.75
C VAL A 72 -4.93 3.22 5.13
N ILE A 73 -4.85 3.15 3.80
CA ILE A 73 -4.65 1.91 3.05
C ILE A 73 -3.31 2.00 2.32
N SER A 74 -2.45 1.01 2.55
CA SER A 74 -1.16 0.89 1.84
C SER A 74 -1.14 -0.32 0.93
N PHE A 75 -0.75 -0.09 -0.31
CA PHE A 75 -0.50 -1.14 -1.31
C PHE A 75 0.99 -1.50 -1.41
N GLY A 76 1.77 -1.19 -0.37
CA GLY A 76 3.18 -1.55 -0.26
C GLY A 76 4.16 -0.59 -0.96
N GLY A 77 5.42 -1.01 -1.06
CA GLY A 77 6.51 -0.19 -1.57
C GLY A 77 7.19 0.66 -0.49
N TYR A 78 8.48 0.92 -0.67
CA TYR A 78 9.31 1.60 0.35
C TYR A 78 8.85 3.02 0.68
N SER A 79 8.26 3.71 -0.29
CA SER A 79 7.67 5.04 -0.12
C SER A 79 6.48 5.08 0.84
N SER A 80 5.80 3.94 1.05
CA SER A 80 4.66 3.84 1.97
C SER A 80 5.07 3.65 3.43
N VAL A 81 6.33 3.27 3.70
CA VAL A 81 6.80 2.95 5.06
C VAL A 81 6.65 4.13 6.01
N PRO A 82 7.12 5.36 5.70
CA PRO A 82 6.96 6.49 6.60
C PRO A 82 5.49 6.83 6.89
N VAL A 83 4.62 6.69 5.88
CA VAL A 83 3.17 6.95 6.00
C VAL A 83 2.51 5.91 6.92
N CYS A 84 2.84 4.63 6.76
CA CYS A 84 2.30 3.56 7.62
C CYS A 84 2.76 3.73 9.07
N LEU A 85 4.02 4.09 9.29
CA LEU A 85 4.55 4.36 10.64
C LEU A 85 3.87 5.59 11.25
N ALA A 86 3.71 6.67 10.49
CA ALA A 86 2.99 7.86 10.93
C ALA A 86 1.52 7.56 11.30
N ALA A 87 0.82 6.75 10.48
CA ALA A 87 -0.53 6.30 10.78
C ALA A 87 -0.60 5.54 12.10
N LYS A 88 0.36 4.64 12.36
CA LYS A 88 0.45 3.90 13.63
C LYS A 88 0.66 4.82 14.82
N ILE A 89 1.57 5.80 14.71
CA ILE A 89 1.85 6.79 15.76
C ILE A 89 0.59 7.62 16.06
N LEU A 90 -0.15 8.01 15.02
CA LEU A 90 -1.39 8.78 15.15
C LEU A 90 -2.61 7.94 15.54
N LYS A 91 -2.44 6.61 15.73
CA LYS A 91 -3.54 5.66 16.00
C LYS A 91 -4.65 5.72 14.93
N ILE A 92 -4.27 5.99 13.67
CA ILE A 92 -5.20 5.95 12.54
C ILE A 92 -5.27 4.49 12.06
N PRO A 93 -6.48 3.91 11.90
CA PRO A 93 -6.67 2.58 11.35
C PRO A 93 -5.88 2.38 10.05
N LEU A 94 -5.03 1.35 10.04
CA LEU A 94 -4.10 1.04 8.95
C LEU A 94 -4.40 -0.35 8.40
N LEU A 95 -4.80 -0.39 7.13
CA LEU A 95 -4.88 -1.61 6.34
C LEU A 95 -3.72 -1.66 5.34
N ILE A 96 -3.09 -2.81 5.21
CA ILE A 96 -2.17 -3.07 4.11
C ILE A 96 -2.74 -4.13 3.18
N HIS A 97 -2.43 -4.04 1.90
CA HIS A 97 -2.82 -5.04 0.90
C HIS A 97 -1.56 -5.56 0.18
N GLU A 98 -1.34 -6.87 0.26
CA GLU A 98 -0.23 -7.58 -0.40
C GLU A 98 -0.76 -8.38 -1.60
N GLN A 99 -0.34 -7.95 -2.79
CA GLN A 99 -0.82 -8.45 -4.06
C GLN A 99 -0.03 -9.65 -4.57
N THR A 100 1.21 -9.80 -4.12
CA THR A 100 2.16 -10.77 -4.65
C THR A 100 2.14 -12.07 -3.85
N PHE A 101 2.69 -13.13 -4.44
CA PHE A 101 2.81 -14.44 -3.78
C PHE A 101 3.90 -14.45 -2.69
N ALA A 102 4.85 -13.51 -2.73
CA ALA A 102 5.97 -13.38 -1.80
C ALA A 102 6.17 -11.93 -1.35
N ALA A 103 5.95 -11.65 -0.06
CA ALA A 103 5.99 -10.29 0.45
C ALA A 103 7.40 -9.68 0.40
N GLY A 104 7.49 -8.44 -0.07
CA GLY A 104 8.73 -7.65 -0.05
C GLY A 104 9.08 -7.13 1.35
N LEU A 105 10.29 -6.58 1.51
CA LEU A 105 10.74 -6.03 2.80
C LEU A 105 9.83 -4.90 3.30
N ALA A 106 9.45 -3.97 2.43
CA ALA A 106 8.52 -2.89 2.77
C ALA A 106 7.18 -3.42 3.29
N SER A 107 6.57 -4.38 2.60
CA SER A 107 5.32 -5.02 3.03
C SER A 107 5.48 -5.73 4.38
N LYS A 108 6.60 -6.42 4.62
CA LYS A 108 6.87 -7.05 5.93
C LYS A 108 7.03 -6.02 7.06
N ILE A 109 7.64 -4.87 6.77
CA ILE A 109 7.78 -3.78 7.76
C ILE A 109 6.40 -3.19 8.08
N THR A 110 5.65 -2.78 7.05
CA THR A 110 4.33 -2.17 7.25
C THR A 110 3.32 -3.16 7.82
N GLY A 111 3.42 -4.44 7.45
CA GLY A 111 2.59 -5.52 7.99
C GLY A 111 2.78 -5.77 9.48
N ARG A 112 3.93 -5.41 10.07
CA ARG A 112 4.07 -5.47 11.53
C ARG A 112 3.23 -4.41 12.24
N VAL A 113 3.11 -3.21 11.67
CA VAL A 113 2.38 -2.10 12.28
C VAL A 113 0.91 -2.00 11.87
N ALA A 114 0.53 -2.65 10.77
CA ALA A 114 -0.86 -2.70 10.27
C ALA A 114 -1.83 -3.32 11.28
N ASP A 115 -3.06 -2.82 11.27
CA ASP A 115 -4.16 -3.38 12.06
C ASP A 115 -4.83 -4.55 11.32
N ILE A 116 -4.96 -4.44 9.98
CA ILE A 116 -5.46 -5.50 9.10
C ILE A 116 -4.54 -5.65 7.89
N ILE A 117 -4.36 -6.90 7.45
CA ILE A 117 -3.53 -7.28 6.31
C ILE A 117 -4.41 -8.08 5.33
N ALA A 118 -4.72 -7.48 4.19
CA ALA A 118 -5.39 -8.15 3.09
C ALA A 118 -4.33 -8.81 2.18
N ILE A 119 -4.53 -10.08 1.81
CA ILE A 119 -3.64 -10.80 0.90
C ILE A 119 -4.40 -11.33 -0.32
N SER A 120 -3.71 -11.35 -1.46
CA SER A 120 -4.22 -11.96 -2.70
C SER A 120 -3.98 -13.46 -2.80
N TRP A 121 -2.88 -13.95 -2.21
CA TRP A 121 -2.42 -15.33 -2.38
C TRP A 121 -2.35 -16.07 -1.05
N LYS A 122 -2.80 -17.32 -0.99
CA LYS A 122 -2.65 -18.16 0.22
C LYS A 122 -1.17 -18.31 0.63
N SER A 123 -0.26 -18.37 -0.34
CA SER A 123 1.18 -18.50 -0.11
C SER A 123 1.78 -17.32 0.67
N SER A 124 1.24 -16.11 0.51
CA SER A 124 1.80 -14.93 1.16
C SER A 124 1.41 -14.80 2.64
N ARG A 125 0.47 -15.63 3.12
CA ARG A 125 0.05 -15.66 4.53
C ARG A 125 1.21 -15.89 5.50
N GLY A 126 2.22 -16.68 5.10
CA GLY A 126 3.37 -17.00 5.95
C GLY A 126 4.27 -15.81 6.28
N TYR A 127 4.14 -14.67 5.57
CA TYR A 127 4.95 -13.48 5.82
C TYR A 127 4.35 -12.52 6.86
N PHE A 128 3.14 -12.79 7.35
CA PHE A 128 2.37 -11.86 8.17
C PHE A 128 1.78 -12.52 9.42
N PRO A 129 1.48 -11.75 10.48
CA PRO A 129 0.82 -12.30 11.67
C PRO A 129 -0.59 -12.81 11.33
N ARG A 130 -0.85 -14.09 11.62
CA ARG A 130 -2.09 -14.80 11.24
C ARG A 130 -3.36 -14.10 11.72
N GLN A 131 -3.35 -13.55 12.93
CA GLN A 131 -4.54 -12.98 13.59
C GLN A 131 -5.11 -11.76 12.86
N LYS A 132 -4.29 -11.05 12.10
CA LYS A 132 -4.69 -9.86 11.34
C LYS A 132 -4.65 -10.05 9.83
N THR A 133 -4.45 -11.28 9.36
CA THR A 133 -4.26 -11.57 7.93
C THR A 133 -5.49 -12.23 7.33
N VAL A 134 -6.10 -11.57 6.33
CA VAL A 134 -7.34 -11.98 5.66
C VAL A 134 -7.06 -12.21 4.18
N LEU A 135 -7.47 -13.36 3.65
CA LEU A 135 -7.40 -13.64 2.21
C LEU A 135 -8.59 -12.97 1.53
N THR A 136 -8.32 -11.91 0.76
CA THR A 136 -9.36 -11.13 0.07
C THR A 136 -9.33 -11.30 -1.44
N GLY A 137 -8.20 -11.76 -1.99
CA GLY A 137 -7.91 -11.61 -3.42
C GLY A 137 -7.43 -10.20 -3.77
N ASN A 138 -7.16 -9.97 -5.05
CA ASN A 138 -6.70 -8.68 -5.57
C ASN A 138 -7.89 -7.87 -6.09
N PRO A 139 -8.01 -6.56 -5.77
CA PRO A 139 -9.00 -5.71 -6.40
C PRO A 139 -8.83 -5.68 -7.92
N VAL A 140 -9.93 -5.82 -8.64
CA VAL A 140 -9.99 -5.80 -10.11
C VAL A 140 -11.01 -4.77 -10.56
N ARG A 141 -10.69 -3.98 -11.60
CA ARG A 141 -11.60 -3.00 -12.19
C ARG A 141 -12.81 -3.71 -12.79
N ARG A 142 -13.99 -3.09 -12.72
CA ARG A 142 -15.24 -3.71 -13.21
C ARG A 142 -15.20 -4.01 -14.71
N GLU A 143 -14.48 -3.21 -15.49
CA GLU A 143 -14.30 -3.40 -16.93
C GLU A 143 -13.60 -4.71 -17.29
N ILE A 144 -12.62 -5.14 -16.47
CA ILE A 144 -11.86 -6.39 -16.70
C ILE A 144 -12.80 -7.60 -16.59
N LEU A 145 -13.79 -7.54 -15.70
CA LEU A 145 -14.78 -8.60 -15.52
C LEU A 145 -15.74 -8.74 -16.72
N ARG A 146 -15.77 -7.76 -17.63
CA ARG A 146 -16.65 -7.74 -18.81
C ARG A 146 -15.93 -8.14 -20.10
N VAL A 147 -14.61 -8.39 -20.04
CA VAL A 147 -13.82 -8.76 -21.21
C VAL A 147 -14.25 -10.16 -21.68
N LYS A 148 -14.65 -10.26 -22.96
CA LYS A 148 -14.93 -11.56 -23.58
C LYS A 148 -13.62 -12.35 -23.69
N ARG A 149 -13.69 -13.64 -23.35
CA ARG A 149 -12.55 -14.54 -23.44
C ARG A 149 -12.08 -14.60 -24.90
N ILE A 150 -10.85 -14.18 -25.14
CA ILE A 150 -10.22 -14.29 -26.45
C ILE A 150 -9.67 -15.71 -26.57
N PRO A 151 -9.93 -16.44 -27.68
CA PRO A 151 -9.55 -17.86 -27.81
C PRO A 151 -8.03 -18.09 -27.93
N ARG A 152 -7.23 -17.03 -28.08
CA ARG A 152 -5.77 -17.10 -28.19
C ARG A 152 -5.11 -16.07 -27.27
N PRO A 153 -4.00 -16.41 -26.59
CA PRO A 153 -3.24 -15.42 -25.84
C PRO A 153 -2.70 -14.36 -26.80
N VAL A 154 -3.05 -13.10 -26.56
CA VAL A 154 -2.57 -11.94 -27.33
C VAL A 154 -1.63 -11.16 -26.42
N ILE A 155 -0.38 -10.97 -26.86
CA ILE A 155 0.52 -10.01 -26.24
C ILE A 155 0.14 -8.65 -26.83
N TYR A 156 -0.47 -7.79 -26.01
CA TYR A 156 -0.66 -6.39 -26.37
C TYR A 156 0.65 -5.65 -26.10
N ILE A 157 1.35 -5.30 -27.17
CA ILE A 157 2.40 -4.29 -27.16
C ILE A 157 1.68 -3.01 -27.56
N GLY A 158 1.56 -2.06 -26.62
CA GLY A 158 1.00 -0.75 -26.95
C GLY A 158 1.90 -0.03 -27.95
N ASP A 159 1.30 0.76 -28.84
CA ASP A 159 2.02 1.65 -29.75
C ASP A 159 2.81 2.74 -28.99
#